data_AF-A0A0B8P9C5-F1
#
_entry.id   AF-A0A0B8P9C5-F1
#
_cell.length_a   1.000
_cell.length_b   1.000
_cell.length_c   1.000
_cell.angle_alpha   90.00
_cell.angle_beta   90.00
_cell.angle_gamma   90.00
#
_symmetry.space_group_name_H-M   'P 1'
#
loop_
_entity.id
_entity.type
_entity.pdbx_description
1 polymer ?
#
loop_
_entity_poly.entity_id
_entity_poly.type
_entity_poly.pdbx_seq_one_letter_code
_entity_poly.pdbx_strand_id
1 'polypeptide(L)'
;MHDGEHLTDSLVVQSADGSATEKLTVVIEGTNDAPVFSAINDAMGSEGGSIFHGRVSATDIDDSSLTYSVKNPPAGFTLDPDGLWHFDPSDPAYNSIAEGQRKDLVIAVEVSDGHGGTDVQDLTIHVLGTNDVPTVTPVQNLQVSDNDSSFKFSATDFGLHDVDGDNLDTVTFSSVSGPYGALSYLDAKGNTVEVHSGDSVPTDRLDTLEFFFKGRVQSGEHIDLEYTTNDGHGDSSPGTLTVTVEHHVSPPPPPAPAPTVQSIADEPMQDVPVETVTLESLGANHETRLGAQAYLDQLGITEPQHQMGDQAMPRDLDLVLSSDTALVLDEHGIPVMMRVLQPQMSITIMKIMIRLSIYMS
;
A
#
# COMPACT_ATOMS: atom_id res chain seq x y z
N MET A 1 -64.83 26.05 -5.83
CA MET A 1 -65.90 25.03 -5.86
C MET A 1 -65.23 23.81 -6.41
N HIS A 2 -65.19 22.73 -5.65
CA HIS A 2 -64.52 21.51 -6.08
C HIS A 2 -65.16 20.92 -7.34
N ASP A 3 -64.43 20.02 -8.01
CA ASP A 3 -64.94 19.34 -9.21
C ASP A 3 -66.27 18.62 -8.93
N GLY A 4 -67.25 18.88 -9.79
CA GLY A 4 -68.61 18.34 -9.66
C GLY A 4 -69.51 19.05 -8.64
N GLU A 5 -69.03 20.08 -7.95
CA GLU A 5 -69.91 21.02 -7.25
C GLU A 5 -70.59 21.95 -8.26
N HIS A 6 -71.84 22.34 -7.99
CA HIS A 6 -72.55 23.27 -8.85
C HIS A 6 -73.32 24.31 -8.03
N LEU A 7 -73.26 25.57 -8.48
CA LEU A 7 -74.15 26.63 -8.02
C LEU A 7 -75.22 26.86 -9.07
N THR A 8 -76.47 26.99 -8.61
CA THR A 8 -77.56 27.39 -9.50
C THR A 8 -78.10 28.74 -9.07
N ASP A 9 -78.22 29.64 -10.04
CA ASP A 9 -78.93 30.90 -9.88
C ASP A 9 -80.08 30.93 -10.87
N SER A 10 -81.15 31.65 -10.53
CA SER A 10 -82.30 31.74 -11.41
C SER A 10 -82.94 33.11 -11.42
N LEU A 11 -83.26 33.54 -12.64
CA LEU A 11 -83.88 34.81 -12.93
C LEU A 11 -85.24 34.52 -13.58
N VAL A 12 -86.28 35.21 -13.14
CA VAL A 12 -87.59 35.16 -13.80
C VAL A 12 -87.67 36.33 -14.78
N VAL A 13 -87.72 36.03 -16.07
CA VAL A 13 -88.00 37.03 -17.10
C VAL A 13 -89.51 37.15 -17.28
N GLN A 14 -90.00 38.37 -17.47
CA GLN A 14 -91.40 38.64 -17.76
C GLN A 14 -91.51 39.30 -19.13
N SER A 15 -92.52 38.92 -19.91
CA SER A 15 -92.84 39.61 -21.16
C SER A 15 -93.18 41.08 -20.90
N ALA A 16 -92.90 41.95 -21.87
CA ALA A 16 -93.11 43.39 -21.70
C ALA A 16 -94.58 43.77 -21.39
N ASP A 17 -95.54 42.96 -21.85
CA ASP A 17 -96.97 43.11 -21.59
C ASP A 17 -97.45 42.42 -20.29
N GLY A 18 -96.54 41.77 -19.55
CA GLY A 18 -96.82 41.09 -18.30
C GLY A 18 -97.53 39.73 -18.42
N SER A 19 -97.84 39.29 -19.64
CA SER A 19 -98.69 38.12 -19.90
C SER A 19 -98.00 36.77 -19.73
N ALA A 20 -96.67 36.72 -19.79
CA ALA A 20 -95.87 35.50 -19.64
C ALA A 20 -94.67 35.72 -18.73
N THR A 21 -94.30 34.68 -17.98
CA THR A 21 -93.03 34.61 -17.24
C THR A 21 -92.31 33.32 -17.59
N GLU A 22 -90.98 33.37 -17.61
CA GLU A 22 -90.13 32.20 -17.81
C GLU A 22 -88.96 32.23 -16.81
N LYS A 23 -88.58 31.07 -16.29
CA LYS A 23 -87.46 30.94 -15.36
C LYS A 23 -86.21 30.58 -16.14
N LEU A 24 -85.26 31.50 -16.23
CA LEU A 24 -83.91 31.22 -16.70
C LEU A 24 -83.09 30.69 -15.52
N THR A 25 -82.54 29.49 -15.66
CA THR A 25 -81.62 28.92 -14.66
C THR A 25 -80.21 28.96 -15.24
N VAL A 26 -79.27 29.52 -14.49
CA VAL A 26 -77.84 29.49 -14.75
C VAL A 26 -77.24 28.44 -13.82
N VAL A 27 -76.47 27.51 -14.39
CA VAL A 27 -75.68 26.53 -13.64
C VAL A 27 -74.22 26.92 -13.79
N ILE A 28 -73.52 27.08 -12.67
CA ILE A 28 -72.07 27.27 -12.61
C ILE A 28 -71.50 25.94 -12.14
N GLU A 29 -70.61 25.34 -12.93
CA GLU A 29 -69.90 24.11 -12.57
C GLU A 29 -68.56 24.46 -11.94
N GLY A 30 -68.27 23.85 -10.79
CA GLY A 30 -66.98 23.89 -10.14
C GLY A 30 -65.98 22.99 -10.86
N THR A 31 -64.73 23.41 -10.84
CA THR A 31 -63.57 22.67 -11.34
C THR A 31 -62.53 22.68 -10.25
N ASN A 32 -61.78 21.59 -10.09
CA ASN A 32 -60.64 21.57 -9.17
C ASN A 32 -59.49 22.41 -9.75
N ASP A 33 -59.24 23.57 -9.17
CA ASP A 33 -58.09 24.39 -9.46
C ASP A 33 -56.81 23.73 -8.91
N ALA A 34 -55.66 23.98 -9.55
CA ALA A 34 -54.39 23.44 -9.08
C ALA A 34 -53.79 24.33 -7.98
N PRO A 35 -52.99 23.75 -7.05
CA PRO A 35 -52.25 24.54 -6.08
C PRO A 35 -51.24 25.44 -6.78
N VAL A 36 -50.87 26.54 -6.14
CA VAL A 36 -49.89 27.50 -6.66
C VAL A 36 -48.84 27.78 -5.60
N PHE A 37 -47.56 27.54 -5.92
CA PHE A 37 -46.46 27.85 -5.01
C PHE A 37 -46.39 29.35 -4.67
N SER A 38 -46.10 29.64 -3.40
CA SER A 38 -45.50 30.91 -3.02
C SER A 38 -44.04 30.95 -3.47
N ALA A 39 -43.44 32.14 -3.56
CA ALA A 39 -42.03 32.27 -3.93
C ALA A 39 -41.13 31.40 -3.05
N ILE A 40 -40.37 30.50 -3.68
CA ILE A 40 -39.33 29.69 -3.04
C ILE A 40 -38.03 30.48 -3.13
N ASN A 41 -37.39 30.69 -1.98
CA ASN A 41 -36.08 31.35 -1.93
C ASN A 41 -34.98 30.31 -1.96
N ASP A 42 -33.87 30.65 -2.62
CA ASP A 42 -32.66 29.85 -2.58
C ASP A 42 -32.10 29.78 -1.16
N ALA A 43 -31.43 28.68 -0.85
CA ALA A 43 -30.73 28.47 0.41
C ALA A 43 -29.23 28.24 0.16
N MET A 44 -28.42 28.46 1.19
CA MET A 44 -26.98 28.33 1.08
C MET A 44 -26.40 27.75 2.37
N GLY A 45 -25.42 26.85 2.22
CA GLY A 45 -24.60 26.33 3.30
C GLY A 45 -23.19 26.06 2.81
N SER A 46 -22.30 25.76 3.75
CA SER A 46 -20.95 25.31 3.45
C SER A 46 -20.88 23.79 3.64
N GLU A 47 -20.14 23.13 2.75
CA GLU A 47 -19.67 21.76 2.91
C GLU A 47 -19.12 21.51 4.32
N GLY A 48 -19.37 20.31 4.87
CA GLY A 48 -18.97 19.96 6.23
C GLY A 48 -19.67 20.78 7.33
N GLY A 49 -20.55 21.71 6.95
CA GLY A 49 -21.27 22.61 7.85
C GLY A 49 -22.38 21.95 8.64
N SER A 50 -23.05 22.76 9.46
CA SER A 50 -24.23 22.31 10.21
C SER A 50 -25.45 22.13 9.30
N ILE A 51 -26.30 21.16 9.64
CA ILE A 51 -27.61 20.97 9.03
C ILE A 51 -28.42 22.27 9.13
N PHE A 52 -29.04 22.67 8.01
CA PHE A 52 -29.97 23.79 7.96
C PHE A 52 -31.31 23.37 7.37
N HIS A 53 -32.32 24.21 7.52
CA HIS A 53 -33.69 23.89 7.16
C HIS A 53 -34.42 25.10 6.61
N GLY A 54 -35.54 24.85 5.95
CA GLY A 54 -36.46 25.87 5.50
C GLY A 54 -37.83 25.26 5.23
N ARG A 55 -38.71 26.07 4.65
CA ARG A 55 -40.08 25.63 4.35
C ARG A 55 -40.54 26.16 3.01
N VAL A 56 -41.17 25.29 2.24
CA VAL A 56 -41.94 25.66 1.05
C VAL A 56 -43.42 25.79 1.41
N SER A 57 -44.16 26.60 0.66
CA SER A 57 -45.59 26.76 0.85
C SER A 57 -46.28 27.10 -0.46
N ALA A 58 -47.52 26.65 -0.60
CA ALA A 58 -48.42 26.93 -1.69
C ALA A 58 -49.79 27.32 -1.14
N THR A 59 -50.63 27.86 -2.03
CA THR A 59 -52.04 28.13 -1.77
C THR A 59 -52.88 27.47 -2.85
N ASP A 60 -54.05 27.00 -2.47
CA ASP A 60 -55.05 26.48 -3.39
C ASP A 60 -56.38 27.19 -3.08
N ILE A 61 -57.17 27.46 -4.12
CA ILE A 61 -58.42 28.23 -4.00
C ILE A 61 -59.58 27.34 -3.56
N ASP A 62 -59.51 26.04 -3.82
CA ASP A 62 -60.50 25.03 -3.45
C ASP A 62 -60.11 24.30 -2.16
N ASP A 63 -58.82 24.02 -1.97
CA ASP A 63 -58.30 23.25 -0.83
C ASP A 63 -57.30 23.98 0.05
N SER A 64 -57.21 23.52 1.30
CA SER A 64 -56.20 24.03 2.27
C SER A 64 -55.24 22.94 2.76
N SER A 65 -55.52 21.68 2.42
CA SER A 65 -54.69 20.53 2.78
C SER A 65 -53.79 20.16 1.62
N LEU A 66 -52.58 20.72 1.60
CA LEU A 66 -51.59 20.47 0.56
C LEU A 66 -50.51 19.52 1.05
N THR A 67 -49.99 18.70 0.15
CA THR A 67 -48.88 17.78 0.41
C THR A 67 -47.71 18.05 -0.52
N TYR A 68 -46.49 18.00 0.01
CA TYR A 68 -45.26 18.28 -0.74
C TYR A 68 -44.43 17.01 -0.92
N SER A 69 -43.75 16.89 -2.05
CA SER A 69 -42.88 15.75 -2.35
C SER A 69 -41.76 16.11 -3.30
N VAL A 70 -40.69 15.31 -3.28
CA VAL A 70 -39.54 15.43 -4.19
C VAL A 70 -39.21 14.05 -4.73
N LYS A 71 -38.93 13.98 -6.03
CA LYS A 71 -38.44 12.75 -6.69
C LYS A 71 -36.92 12.80 -6.74
N ASN A 72 -36.26 11.75 -6.25
CA ASN A 72 -34.80 11.61 -6.23
C ASN A 72 -34.10 12.78 -5.51
N PRO A 73 -34.31 12.96 -4.19
CA PRO A 73 -33.66 14.02 -3.45
C PRO A 73 -32.12 13.87 -3.53
N PRO A 74 -31.36 14.98 -3.60
CA PRO A 74 -29.91 14.91 -3.50
C PRO A 74 -29.47 14.40 -2.13
N ALA A 75 -28.21 13.98 -2.03
CA ALA A 75 -27.64 13.48 -0.78
C ALA A 75 -27.77 14.54 0.34
N GLY A 76 -28.08 14.11 1.56
CA GLY A 76 -28.34 15.01 2.70
C GLY A 76 -29.64 15.81 2.66
N PHE A 77 -30.46 15.78 1.59
CA PHE A 77 -31.73 16.50 1.53
C PHE A 77 -32.93 15.65 1.96
N THR A 78 -33.81 16.23 2.78
CA THR A 78 -35.11 15.65 3.12
C THR A 78 -36.21 16.70 3.04
N LEU A 79 -37.42 16.27 2.65
CA LEU A 79 -38.62 17.10 2.62
C LEU A 79 -39.77 16.32 3.27
N ASP A 80 -40.38 16.93 4.28
CA ASP A 80 -41.58 16.44 4.94
C ASP A 80 -42.83 16.82 4.13
N PRO A 81 -43.92 16.01 4.20
CA PRO A 81 -45.14 16.28 3.45
C PRO A 81 -45.84 17.60 3.77
N ASP A 82 -45.48 18.28 4.86
CA ASP A 82 -46.01 19.58 5.27
C ASP A 82 -45.23 20.78 4.70
N GLY A 83 -44.16 20.50 3.95
CA GLY A 83 -43.30 21.48 3.30
C GLY A 83 -42.04 21.87 4.08
N LEU A 84 -41.82 21.33 5.28
CA LEU A 84 -40.56 21.51 6.01
C LEU A 84 -39.45 20.67 5.37
N TRP A 85 -38.31 21.27 5.07
CA TRP A 85 -37.17 20.54 4.50
C TRP A 85 -35.91 20.79 5.32
N HIS A 86 -35.00 19.81 5.28
CA HIS A 86 -33.68 19.88 5.90
C HIS A 86 -32.61 19.52 4.87
N PHE A 87 -31.42 20.08 5.04
CA PHE A 87 -30.25 19.77 4.22
C PHE A 87 -29.03 19.60 5.11
N ASP A 88 -28.37 18.45 4.99
CA ASP A 88 -27.10 18.13 5.61
C ASP A 88 -25.95 18.30 4.60
N PRO A 89 -25.19 19.42 4.68
CA PRO A 89 -24.06 19.64 3.79
C PRO A 89 -22.81 18.83 4.19
N SER A 90 -22.84 18.04 5.27
CA SER A 90 -21.73 17.18 5.68
C SER A 90 -21.71 15.80 5.00
N ASP A 91 -22.67 15.55 4.10
CA ASP A 91 -22.69 14.32 3.30
C ASP A 91 -21.44 14.21 2.41
N PRO A 92 -20.75 13.04 2.38
CA PRO A 92 -19.54 12.84 1.58
C PRO A 92 -19.66 13.13 0.08
N ALA A 93 -20.88 13.21 -0.46
CA ALA A 93 -21.12 13.64 -1.84
C ALA A 93 -20.71 15.10 -2.13
N TYR A 94 -20.39 15.86 -1.09
CA TYR A 94 -19.99 17.26 -1.18
C TYR A 94 -18.50 17.49 -0.96
N ASN A 95 -17.79 16.61 -0.22
CA ASN A 95 -16.37 16.66 0.20
C ASN A 95 -15.30 16.96 -0.87
N SER A 96 -15.67 17.22 -2.13
CA SER A 96 -14.71 17.52 -3.21
C SER A 96 -14.98 18.88 -3.85
N ILE A 97 -15.76 19.72 -3.18
CA ILE A 97 -16.01 21.08 -3.65
C ILE A 97 -14.89 21.95 -3.07
N ALA A 98 -13.85 22.19 -3.87
CA ALA A 98 -12.72 23.01 -3.45
C ALA A 98 -13.11 24.41 -2.91
N GLU A 99 -12.27 24.97 -2.04
CA GLU A 99 -12.48 26.30 -1.44
C GLU A 99 -12.75 27.37 -2.51
N GLY A 100 -13.80 28.16 -2.28
CA GLY A 100 -14.23 29.22 -3.19
C GLY A 100 -15.01 28.73 -4.42
N GLN A 101 -15.14 27.42 -4.63
CA GLN A 101 -16.10 26.84 -5.56
C GLN A 101 -17.48 26.68 -4.91
N ARG A 102 -18.49 26.36 -5.73
CA ARG A 102 -19.82 26.03 -5.26
C ARG A 102 -20.48 24.98 -6.14
N LYS A 103 -21.39 24.21 -5.54
CA LYS A 103 -22.28 23.26 -6.21
C LYS A 103 -23.73 23.70 -6.02
N ASP A 104 -24.44 23.87 -7.12
CA ASP A 104 -25.84 24.28 -7.13
C ASP A 104 -26.72 23.03 -7.28
N LEU A 105 -27.57 22.76 -6.29
CA LEU A 105 -28.53 21.65 -6.27
C LEU A 105 -29.92 22.19 -6.60
N VAL A 106 -30.45 21.79 -7.75
CA VAL A 106 -31.81 22.17 -8.17
C VAL A 106 -32.76 21.04 -7.82
N ILE A 107 -33.72 21.32 -6.94
CA ILE A 107 -34.64 20.33 -6.37
C ILE A 107 -36.05 20.68 -6.84
N ALA A 108 -36.59 19.86 -7.74
CA ALA A 108 -37.96 20.01 -8.23
C ALA A 108 -38.96 19.54 -7.16
N VAL A 109 -39.60 20.48 -6.46
CA VAL A 109 -40.59 20.21 -5.42
C VAL A 109 -41.98 20.20 -6.04
N GLU A 110 -42.71 19.10 -5.83
CA GLU A 110 -44.09 18.92 -6.29
C GLU A 110 -45.05 19.17 -5.11
N VAL A 111 -46.09 19.98 -5.31
CA VAL A 111 -47.21 20.14 -4.38
C VAL A 111 -48.49 19.56 -4.99
N SER A 112 -49.29 18.88 -4.18
CA SER A 112 -50.58 18.32 -4.58
C SER A 112 -51.69 18.65 -3.58
N ASP A 113 -52.88 18.90 -4.11
CA ASP A 113 -54.15 19.08 -3.38
C ASP A 113 -54.82 17.76 -2.97
N GLY A 114 -54.34 16.61 -3.46
CA GLY A 114 -54.93 15.29 -3.25
C GLY A 114 -56.18 14.99 -4.10
N HIS A 115 -56.63 15.91 -4.93
CA HIS A 115 -57.78 15.81 -5.83
C HIS A 115 -57.40 15.81 -7.32
N GLY A 116 -56.11 15.92 -7.62
CA GLY A 116 -55.54 15.77 -8.97
C GLY A 116 -54.89 17.04 -9.50
N GLY A 117 -55.01 18.16 -8.79
CA GLY A 117 -54.22 19.35 -9.02
C GLY A 117 -52.81 19.19 -8.46
N THR A 118 -51.83 19.60 -9.27
CA THR A 118 -50.41 19.60 -8.88
C THR A 118 -49.72 20.81 -9.47
N ASP A 119 -48.66 21.24 -8.80
CA ASP A 119 -47.72 22.25 -9.30
C ASP A 119 -46.29 21.84 -8.92
N VAL A 120 -45.30 22.31 -9.68
CA VAL A 120 -43.88 21.98 -9.49
C VAL A 120 -43.03 23.23 -9.57
N GLN A 121 -42.21 23.46 -8.55
CA GLN A 121 -41.29 24.60 -8.49
C GLN A 121 -39.92 24.16 -7.97
N ASP A 122 -38.87 24.78 -8.50
CA ASP A 122 -37.49 24.49 -8.10
C ASP A 122 -37.11 25.21 -6.80
N LEU A 123 -36.52 24.47 -5.87
CA LEU A 123 -35.71 24.97 -4.76
C LEU A 123 -34.24 24.82 -5.13
N THR A 124 -33.48 25.92 -5.12
CA THR A 124 -32.02 25.86 -5.32
C THR A 124 -31.29 25.91 -3.98
N ILE A 125 -30.40 24.94 -3.75
CA ILE A 125 -29.48 24.95 -2.62
C ILE A 125 -28.06 25.13 -3.15
N HIS A 126 -27.37 26.16 -2.66
CA HIS A 126 -25.96 26.42 -2.94
C HIS A 126 -25.09 25.82 -1.84
N VAL A 127 -24.25 24.86 -2.19
CA VAL A 127 -23.22 24.31 -1.30
C VAL A 127 -21.89 24.96 -1.65
N LEU A 128 -21.36 25.77 -0.75
CA LEU A 128 -20.05 26.39 -0.88
C LEU A 128 -18.97 25.42 -0.43
N GLY A 129 -17.91 25.32 -1.23
CA GLY A 129 -16.74 24.53 -0.91
C GLY A 129 -15.94 25.10 0.26
N THR A 130 -15.38 24.21 1.04
CA THR A 130 -14.38 24.48 2.07
C THR A 130 -13.04 23.87 1.67
N ASN A 131 -11.98 24.18 2.41
CA ASN A 131 -10.71 23.51 2.21
C ASN A 131 -10.64 22.31 3.16
N ASP A 132 -10.63 21.10 2.61
CA ASP A 132 -10.33 19.87 3.33
C ASP A 132 -8.82 19.68 3.36
N VAL A 133 -8.24 19.51 4.55
CA VAL A 133 -6.79 19.29 4.64
C VAL A 133 -6.38 17.99 3.95
N PRO A 134 -5.19 17.93 3.35
CA PRO A 134 -4.76 16.75 2.63
C PRO A 134 -4.55 15.56 3.58
N THR A 135 -4.44 14.37 2.99
CA THR A 135 -4.21 13.12 3.69
C THR A 135 -2.95 12.43 3.21
N VAL A 136 -2.31 11.68 4.11
CA VAL A 136 -1.11 10.89 3.82
C VAL A 136 -1.38 9.42 4.10
N THR A 137 -1.22 8.59 3.07
CA THR A 137 -1.32 7.12 3.17
C THR A 137 -0.12 6.49 2.47
N PRO A 138 1.07 6.49 3.10
CA PRO A 138 2.30 6.02 2.49
C PRO A 138 2.22 4.60 1.91
N VAL A 139 3.00 4.36 0.86
CA VAL A 139 3.12 3.03 0.26
C VAL A 139 3.85 2.09 1.20
N GLN A 140 3.29 0.89 1.41
CA GLN A 140 3.92 -0.14 2.23
C GLN A 140 4.98 -0.91 1.45
N ASN A 141 6.04 -1.35 2.15
CA ASN A 141 7.10 -2.24 1.67
C ASN A 141 8.17 -1.61 0.77
N LEU A 142 8.58 -0.37 1.03
CA LEU A 142 9.82 0.14 0.43
C LEU A 142 11.01 -0.64 0.98
N GLN A 143 11.87 -1.12 0.08
CA GLN A 143 13.05 -1.91 0.40
C GLN A 143 14.27 -1.35 -0.30
N VAL A 144 15.41 -1.43 0.37
CA VAL A 144 16.71 -0.99 -0.14
C VAL A 144 17.77 -2.02 0.21
N SER A 145 18.76 -2.23 -0.67
CA SER A 145 19.86 -3.14 -0.36
C SER A 145 20.80 -2.52 0.66
N ASP A 146 21.32 -3.35 1.56
CA ASP A 146 22.46 -3.00 2.42
C ASP A 146 23.77 -2.67 1.66
N ASN A 147 23.82 -2.91 0.34
CA ASN A 147 24.93 -2.53 -0.53
C ASN A 147 24.69 -1.21 -1.29
N ASP A 148 23.49 -0.64 -1.21
CA ASP A 148 23.18 0.63 -1.88
C ASP A 148 23.77 1.80 -1.10
N SER A 149 24.29 2.80 -1.82
CA SER A 149 24.80 4.05 -1.22
C SER A 149 23.71 5.09 -0.99
N SER A 150 22.57 4.94 -1.65
CA SER A 150 21.42 5.83 -1.54
C SER A 150 20.11 5.15 -1.91
N PHE A 151 19.01 5.73 -1.47
CA PHE A 151 17.65 5.36 -1.86
C PHE A 151 16.92 6.59 -2.39
N LYS A 152 16.44 6.52 -3.63
CA LYS A 152 15.71 7.61 -4.27
C LYS A 152 14.21 7.37 -4.17
N PHE A 153 13.49 8.37 -3.67
CA PHE A 153 12.03 8.33 -3.56
C PHE A 153 11.35 8.77 -4.85
N SER A 154 10.13 8.30 -5.03
CA SER A 154 9.13 8.83 -5.95
C SER A 154 8.08 9.62 -5.16
N ALA A 155 7.47 10.64 -5.78
CA ALA A 155 6.35 11.36 -5.18
C ALA A 155 5.21 10.42 -4.75
N THR A 156 5.01 9.31 -5.48
CA THR A 156 3.99 8.30 -5.17
C THR A 156 4.23 7.56 -3.87
N ASP A 157 5.48 7.45 -3.41
CA ASP A 157 5.84 6.69 -2.21
C ASP A 157 5.20 7.29 -0.95
N PHE A 158 5.00 8.61 -0.95
CA PHE A 158 4.43 9.37 0.15
C PHE A 158 2.90 9.26 0.26
N GLY A 159 2.23 8.73 -0.78
CA GLY A 159 0.79 8.48 -0.77
C GLY A 159 -0.05 9.71 -0.41
N LEU A 160 0.30 10.85 -1.00
CA LEU A 160 -0.36 12.13 -0.75
C LEU A 160 -1.67 12.20 -1.53
N HIS A 161 -2.75 12.66 -0.88
CA HIS A 161 -4.06 12.81 -1.51
C HIS A 161 -4.81 14.00 -0.93
N ASP A 162 -5.31 14.87 -1.81
CA ASP A 162 -6.28 15.90 -1.48
C ASP A 162 -7.64 15.55 -2.07
N VAL A 163 -8.69 15.69 -1.29
CA VAL A 163 -10.07 15.39 -1.72
C VAL A 163 -10.66 16.53 -2.56
N ASP A 164 -10.20 17.77 -2.36
CA ASP A 164 -10.58 18.94 -3.14
C ASP A 164 -9.96 18.93 -4.54
N GLY A 165 -8.89 18.15 -4.71
CA GLY A 165 -8.19 17.98 -5.98
C GLY A 165 -7.38 19.20 -6.42
N ASP A 166 -7.12 20.12 -5.49
CA ASP A 166 -6.18 21.21 -5.68
C ASP A 166 -4.73 20.72 -5.58
N ASN A 167 -3.79 21.65 -5.73
CA ASN A 167 -2.39 21.33 -5.81
C ASN A 167 -1.77 21.32 -4.41
N LEU A 168 -1.25 20.17 -3.99
CA LEU A 168 -0.40 20.09 -2.80
C LEU A 168 0.84 20.99 -2.95
N ASP A 169 1.23 21.69 -1.88
CA ASP A 169 2.33 22.64 -1.86
C ASP A 169 3.64 22.00 -1.34
N THR A 170 3.64 21.50 -0.10
CA THR A 170 4.86 21.00 0.54
C THR A 170 4.64 19.73 1.38
N VAL A 171 5.73 18.97 1.56
CA VAL A 171 5.84 17.90 2.56
C VAL A 171 6.85 18.34 3.62
N THR A 172 6.41 18.40 4.89
CA THR A 172 7.27 18.75 6.02
C THR A 172 7.69 17.50 6.77
N PHE A 173 9.00 17.29 6.90
CA PHE A 173 9.55 16.11 7.58
C PHE A 173 9.75 16.41 9.07
N SER A 174 8.86 15.93 9.94
CA SER A 174 8.97 16.11 11.39
C SER A 174 10.06 15.24 11.99
N SER A 175 10.34 14.08 11.39
CA SER A 175 11.43 13.20 11.78
C SER A 175 12.09 12.59 10.55
N VAL A 176 13.40 12.70 10.49
CA VAL A 176 14.25 11.98 9.54
C VAL A 176 15.05 10.97 10.36
N SER A 177 14.53 9.77 10.56
CA SER A 177 15.09 8.87 11.57
C SER A 177 16.52 8.44 11.21
N GLY A 178 17.44 8.75 12.13
CA GLY A 178 18.62 7.92 12.40
C GLY A 178 19.98 8.50 12.03
N PRO A 179 21.06 8.04 12.69
CA PRO A 179 22.46 8.36 12.34
C PRO A 179 22.89 7.78 10.99
N TYR A 180 21.99 7.09 10.30
CA TYR A 180 22.25 6.25 9.13
C TYR A 180 22.44 7.02 7.84
N GLY A 181 22.22 8.34 7.82
CA GLY A 181 22.28 9.07 6.57
C GLY A 181 21.96 10.56 6.63
N ALA A 182 21.69 11.10 5.45
CA ALA A 182 21.14 12.44 5.23
C ALA A 182 20.10 12.37 4.12
N LEU A 183 18.97 13.05 4.31
CA LEU A 183 17.95 13.22 3.29
C LEU A 183 18.27 14.51 2.50
N SER A 184 18.15 14.49 1.18
CA SER A 184 18.38 15.66 0.35
C SER A 184 17.51 15.67 -0.90
N TYR A 185 17.23 16.84 -1.46
CA TYR A 185 16.54 16.99 -2.75
C TYR A 185 17.26 18.00 -3.65
N LEU A 186 16.86 18.10 -4.90
CA LEU A 186 17.37 19.12 -5.83
C LEU A 186 16.43 20.32 -5.86
N ASP A 187 16.93 21.53 -5.62
CA ASP A 187 16.16 22.76 -5.77
C ASP A 187 15.81 23.05 -7.25
N ALA A 188 15.01 24.08 -7.51
CA ALA A 188 14.65 24.51 -8.87
C ALA A 188 15.84 24.90 -9.78
N LYS A 189 17.04 25.12 -9.20
CA LYS A 189 18.28 25.42 -9.92
C LYS A 189 19.18 24.20 -10.07
N GLY A 190 18.79 23.04 -9.53
CA GLY A 190 19.56 21.79 -9.55
C GLY A 190 20.62 21.69 -8.45
N ASN A 191 20.56 22.54 -7.41
CA ASN A 191 21.47 22.41 -6.27
C ASN A 191 20.90 21.42 -5.25
N THR A 192 21.78 20.64 -4.61
CA THR A 192 21.40 19.77 -3.50
C THR A 192 21.10 20.58 -2.25
N VAL A 193 19.95 20.30 -1.62
CA VAL A 193 19.51 20.86 -0.34
C VAL A 193 19.32 19.71 0.64
N GLU A 194 20.01 19.75 1.78
CA GLU A 194 19.85 18.77 2.86
C GLU A 194 18.58 19.08 3.67
N VAL A 195 17.80 18.04 3.99
CA VAL A 195 16.53 18.13 4.69
C VAL A 195 16.73 17.67 6.14
N HIS A 196 16.41 18.56 7.08
CA HIS A 196 16.43 18.30 8.51
C HIS A 196 15.01 18.17 9.06
N SER A 197 14.91 17.74 10.32
CA SER A 197 13.63 17.75 11.04
C SER A 197 13.05 19.16 11.11
N GLY A 198 11.80 19.30 10.66
CA GLY A 198 11.06 20.55 10.53
C GLY A 198 11.19 21.22 9.17
N ASP A 199 12.05 20.73 8.27
CA ASP A 199 12.20 21.31 6.94
C ASP A 199 11.08 20.82 5.99
N SER A 200 10.64 21.73 5.12
CA SER A 200 9.63 21.47 4.09
C SER A 200 10.27 21.29 2.72
N VAL A 201 9.80 20.29 1.98
CA VAL A 201 10.18 19.99 0.60
C VAL A 201 8.98 20.26 -0.31
N PRO A 202 9.10 21.08 -1.36
CA PRO A 202 8.04 21.25 -2.33
C PRO A 202 7.60 19.92 -2.96
N THR A 203 6.31 19.69 -3.11
CA THR A 203 5.77 18.43 -3.65
C THR A 203 6.29 18.13 -5.06
N ASP A 204 6.51 19.17 -5.88
CA ASP A 204 7.09 19.08 -7.23
C ASP A 204 8.59 18.70 -7.25
N ARG A 205 9.21 18.50 -6.08
CA ARG A 205 10.60 18.05 -5.90
C ARG A 205 10.73 16.68 -5.25
N LEU A 206 9.64 16.03 -4.85
CA LEU A 206 9.71 14.71 -4.20
C LEU A 206 10.39 13.65 -5.07
N ASP A 207 10.25 13.72 -6.39
CA ASP A 207 10.96 12.82 -7.34
C ASP A 207 12.47 13.07 -7.42
N THR A 208 13.00 14.07 -6.72
CA THR A 208 14.43 14.34 -6.58
C THR A 208 14.94 14.03 -5.18
N LEU A 209 14.04 13.67 -4.27
CA LEU A 209 14.37 13.37 -2.89
C LEU A 209 15.12 12.04 -2.81
N GLU A 210 16.24 12.06 -2.12
CA GLU A 210 17.16 10.93 -2.03
C GLU A 210 17.76 10.87 -0.62
N PHE A 211 17.75 9.67 -0.04
CA PHE A 211 18.41 9.38 1.22
C PHE A 211 19.80 8.82 0.95
N PHE A 212 20.84 9.44 1.50
CA PHE A 212 22.23 9.00 1.36
C PHE A 212 22.71 8.32 2.64
N PHE A 213 23.18 7.09 2.53
CA PHE A 213 23.63 6.33 3.70
C PHE A 213 25.00 6.81 4.21
N LYS A 214 25.08 7.07 5.51
CA LYS A 214 26.32 7.36 6.25
C LYS A 214 26.79 6.08 6.94
N GLY A 215 27.61 5.31 6.24
CA GLY A 215 28.23 4.08 6.78
C GLY A 215 27.53 2.80 6.33
N ARG A 216 27.84 1.68 7.00
CA ARG A 216 27.20 0.39 6.70
C ARG A 216 25.87 0.30 7.45
N VAL A 217 24.81 0.10 6.71
CA VAL A 217 23.47 -0.21 7.23
C VAL A 217 23.34 -1.73 7.32
N GLN A 218 22.68 -2.24 8.36
CA GLN A 218 22.50 -3.68 8.56
C GLN A 218 21.14 -4.14 8.05
N SER A 219 21.08 -5.38 7.59
CA SER A 219 19.80 -6.01 7.23
C SER A 219 18.85 -6.04 8.42
N GLY A 220 17.61 -5.62 8.19
CA GLY A 220 16.58 -5.47 9.22
C GLY A 220 16.57 -4.12 9.92
N GLU A 221 17.45 -3.18 9.56
CA GLU A 221 17.31 -1.78 9.97
C GLU A 221 16.24 -1.06 9.14
N HIS A 222 15.61 -0.05 9.75
CA HIS A 222 14.54 0.74 9.15
C HIS A 222 14.92 2.21 9.07
N ILE A 223 14.52 2.86 7.98
CA ILE A 223 14.52 4.32 7.84
C ILE A 223 13.07 4.76 7.95
N ASP A 224 12.74 5.41 9.06
CA ASP A 224 11.42 5.99 9.29
C ASP A 224 11.46 7.49 9.01
N LEU A 225 10.58 7.94 8.11
CA LEU A 225 10.33 9.34 7.84
C LEU A 225 8.94 9.66 8.37
N GLU A 226 8.87 10.53 9.38
CA GLU A 226 7.59 11.11 9.80
C GLU A 226 7.38 12.43 9.08
N TYR A 227 6.21 12.62 8.48
CA TYR A 227 5.92 13.80 7.68
C TYR A 227 4.44 14.19 7.70
N THR A 228 4.17 15.46 7.43
CA THR A 228 2.85 15.99 7.07
C THR A 228 2.92 16.56 5.66
N THR A 229 1.78 16.68 4.99
CA THR A 229 1.67 17.38 3.71
C THR A 229 0.75 18.59 3.86
N ASN A 230 1.00 19.63 3.08
CA ASN A 230 0.28 20.90 3.11
C ASN A 230 -0.12 21.28 1.68
N ASP A 231 -1.32 21.82 1.52
CA ASP A 231 -1.95 22.30 0.27
C ASP A 231 -1.85 23.83 0.07
N GLY A 232 -1.20 24.54 1.00
CA GLY A 232 -1.14 25.99 1.10
C GLY A 232 -2.12 26.58 2.13
N HIS A 233 -3.03 25.76 2.65
CA HIS A 233 -4.12 26.14 3.56
C HIS A 233 -4.04 25.43 4.91
N GLY A 234 -3.71 24.14 4.93
CA GLY A 234 -3.62 23.34 6.17
C GLY A 234 -2.72 22.11 6.07
N ASP A 235 -2.25 21.64 7.22
CA ASP A 235 -1.44 20.44 7.31
C ASP A 235 -2.31 19.19 7.49
N SER A 236 -1.91 18.11 6.83
CA SER A 236 -2.44 16.77 7.07
C SER A 236 -2.17 16.30 8.49
N SER A 237 -2.88 15.25 8.90
CA SER A 237 -2.38 14.41 10.00
C SER A 237 -1.00 13.80 9.63
N PRO A 238 -0.10 13.57 10.59
CA PRO A 238 1.20 12.96 10.31
C PRO A 238 1.10 11.53 9.79
N GLY A 239 1.98 11.18 8.87
CA GLY A 239 2.20 9.82 8.38
C GLY A 239 3.64 9.37 8.61
N THR A 240 3.86 8.05 8.57
CA THR A 240 5.20 7.46 8.69
C THR A 240 5.48 6.60 7.47
N LEU A 241 6.54 6.93 6.73
CA LEU A 241 7.08 6.11 5.65
C LEU A 241 8.26 5.31 6.18
N THR A 242 8.20 3.98 6.05
CA THR A 242 9.27 3.08 6.49
C THR A 242 9.93 2.42 5.29
N VAL A 243 11.25 2.58 5.17
CA VAL A 243 12.09 1.83 4.23
C VAL A 243 12.83 0.75 5.00
N THR A 244 12.70 -0.50 4.58
CA THR A 244 13.38 -1.65 5.20
C THR A 244 14.67 -1.97 4.45
N VAL A 245 15.77 -2.11 5.18
CA VAL A 245 17.07 -2.48 4.61
C VAL A 245 17.16 -4.00 4.56
N GLU A 246 17.42 -4.55 3.37
CA GLU A 246 17.54 -5.98 3.16
C GLU A 246 18.94 -6.38 2.70
N HIS A 247 19.43 -7.51 3.22
CA HIS A 247 20.65 -8.13 2.72
C HIS A 247 20.40 -8.77 1.35
N HIS A 248 20.99 -8.21 0.30
CA HIS A 248 21.02 -8.89 -0.99
C HIS A 248 22.14 -9.95 -1.00
N VAL A 249 21.77 -11.19 -0.71
CA VAL A 249 22.61 -12.35 -1.07
C VAL A 249 22.59 -12.48 -2.59
N SER A 250 23.72 -12.19 -3.24
CA SER A 250 23.90 -12.55 -4.65
C SER A 250 23.71 -14.06 -4.80
N PRO A 251 22.91 -14.55 -5.77
CA PRO A 251 22.80 -15.98 -6.01
C PRO A 251 24.20 -16.56 -6.28
N PRO A 252 24.51 -17.77 -5.78
CA PRO A 252 25.82 -18.36 -6.02
C PRO A 252 26.08 -18.42 -7.52
N PRO A 253 27.31 -18.13 -7.99
CA PRO A 253 27.64 -18.23 -9.40
C PRO A 253 27.27 -19.64 -9.90
N PRO A 254 26.71 -19.77 -11.12
CA PRO A 254 26.38 -21.08 -11.66
C PRO A 254 27.61 -21.98 -11.60
N PRO A 255 27.44 -23.28 -11.29
CA PRO A 255 28.57 -24.21 -11.24
C PRO A 255 29.34 -24.13 -12.55
N ALA A 256 30.67 -24.08 -12.46
CA ALA A 256 31.52 -24.06 -13.64
C ALA A 256 31.09 -25.19 -14.60
N PRO A 257 31.06 -24.95 -15.93
CA PRO A 257 30.73 -26.00 -16.87
C PRO A 257 31.64 -27.19 -16.61
N ALA A 258 31.05 -28.39 -16.50
CA ALA A 258 31.81 -29.61 -16.28
C ALA A 258 32.95 -29.68 -17.31
N PRO A 259 34.18 -30.06 -16.91
CA PRO A 259 35.29 -30.18 -17.84
C PRO A 259 34.85 -31.07 -19.00
N THR A 260 34.90 -30.55 -20.22
CA THR A 260 34.58 -31.34 -21.40
C THR A 260 35.69 -32.36 -21.56
N VAL A 261 35.42 -33.60 -21.15
CA VAL A 261 36.24 -34.74 -21.55
C VAL A 261 36.06 -34.86 -23.05
N GLN A 262 37.04 -34.40 -23.82
CA GLN A 262 37.11 -34.76 -25.23
C GLN A 262 37.21 -36.29 -25.29
N SER A 263 36.16 -36.94 -25.77
CA SER A 263 36.27 -38.32 -26.19
C SER A 263 37.23 -38.34 -27.38
N ILE A 264 38.50 -38.60 -27.12
CA ILE A 264 39.40 -39.10 -28.15
C ILE A 264 38.78 -40.40 -28.64
N ALA A 265 38.26 -40.35 -29.86
CA ALA A 265 37.76 -41.51 -30.56
C ALA A 265 38.89 -42.54 -30.67
N ASP A 266 38.50 -43.78 -30.40
CA ASP A 266 39.17 -45.05 -30.68
C ASP A 266 40.25 -44.94 -31.78
N GLU A 267 41.52 -44.81 -31.38
CA GLU A 267 42.63 -45.19 -32.24
C GLU A 267 42.88 -46.69 -32.05
N PRO A 268 43.12 -47.46 -33.12
CA PRO A 268 43.40 -48.89 -32.99
C PRO A 268 44.64 -49.11 -32.13
N MET A 269 44.48 -49.85 -31.03
CA MET A 269 45.57 -50.31 -30.17
C MET A 269 46.70 -50.91 -31.02
N GLN A 270 47.83 -50.23 -31.10
CA GLN A 270 49.09 -50.92 -31.38
C GLN A 270 49.45 -51.70 -30.13
N ASP A 271 49.54 -53.02 -30.28
CA ASP A 271 50.06 -53.97 -29.28
C ASP A 271 51.49 -53.54 -28.89
N VAL A 272 51.58 -52.67 -27.88
CA VAL A 272 52.77 -52.56 -27.05
C VAL A 272 52.59 -53.61 -25.96
N PRO A 273 53.54 -54.54 -25.75
CA PRO A 273 53.38 -55.56 -24.73
C PRO A 273 53.23 -54.87 -23.37
N VAL A 274 52.05 -55.02 -22.76
CA VAL A 274 51.83 -54.67 -21.36
C VAL A 274 52.63 -55.67 -20.54
N GLU A 275 53.61 -55.19 -19.78
CA GLU A 275 54.23 -55.98 -18.73
C GLU A 275 53.16 -56.38 -17.71
N THR A 276 52.75 -57.64 -17.77
CA THR A 276 51.89 -58.24 -16.75
C THR A 276 52.73 -58.48 -15.50
N VAL A 277 52.63 -57.55 -14.56
CA VAL A 277 53.14 -57.71 -13.19
C VAL A 277 52.31 -58.80 -12.50
N THR A 278 52.80 -60.04 -12.50
CA THR A 278 52.21 -61.13 -11.71
C THR A 278 52.55 -60.91 -10.24
N LEU A 279 51.74 -61.46 -9.32
CA LEU A 279 52.04 -61.46 -7.87
C LEU A 279 53.40 -62.09 -7.52
N GLU A 280 54.03 -62.78 -8.47
CA GLU A 280 55.37 -63.36 -8.39
C GLU A 280 56.47 -62.32 -8.68
N SER A 281 56.16 -61.23 -9.40
CA SER A 281 57.10 -60.13 -9.68
C SER A 281 57.24 -59.11 -8.54
N LEU A 282 56.41 -59.20 -7.50
CA LEU A 282 56.54 -58.44 -6.25
C LEU A 282 57.45 -59.13 -5.22
N GLY A 283 58.07 -60.26 -5.59
CA GLY A 283 58.87 -61.11 -4.70
C GLY A 283 60.39 -61.07 -4.90
N ALA A 284 60.95 -60.07 -5.59
CA ALA A 284 62.39 -59.97 -5.78
C ALA A 284 62.97 -58.73 -5.08
N ASN A 285 63.59 -58.98 -3.92
CA ASN A 285 64.40 -58.02 -3.19
C ASN A 285 65.56 -57.50 -4.07
N HIS A 286 65.66 -56.19 -4.29
CA HIS A 286 66.73 -55.36 -3.72
C HIS A 286 66.57 -53.86 -4.06
N GLU A 287 66.58 -53.05 -2.99
CA GLU A 287 67.08 -51.67 -2.89
C GLU A 287 66.73 -50.67 -3.99
N THR A 288 65.48 -50.18 -3.99
CA THR A 288 65.12 -48.76 -4.19
C THR A 288 63.60 -48.64 -4.02
N ARG A 289 63.15 -47.88 -3.02
CA ARG A 289 61.72 -47.71 -2.73
C ARG A 289 61.05 -46.94 -3.89
N LEU A 290 60.08 -47.55 -4.57
CA LEU A 290 59.14 -46.87 -5.47
C LEU A 290 57.71 -47.05 -4.94
N GLY A 291 56.89 -46.00 -5.08
CA GLY A 291 55.49 -45.97 -4.64
C GLY A 291 55.23 -45.06 -3.44
N ALA A 292 54.07 -45.22 -2.80
CA ALA A 292 53.54 -44.34 -1.75
C ALA A 292 54.54 -44.05 -0.60
N GLN A 293 55.41 -45.01 -0.29
CA GLN A 293 56.44 -44.86 0.75
C GLN A 293 57.53 -43.84 0.39
N ALA A 294 57.91 -43.71 -0.89
CA ALA A 294 58.89 -42.71 -1.33
C ALA A 294 58.33 -41.28 -1.26
N TYR A 295 57.02 -41.13 -1.46
CA TYR A 295 56.31 -39.85 -1.33
C TYR A 295 56.18 -39.40 0.14
N LEU A 296 55.95 -40.35 1.05
CA LEU A 296 55.90 -40.10 2.49
C LEU A 296 57.27 -39.72 3.07
N ASP A 297 58.35 -40.33 2.59
CA ASP A 297 59.73 -39.98 2.97
C ASP A 297 60.10 -38.54 2.53
N GLN A 298 59.61 -38.07 1.37
CA GLN A 298 59.83 -36.70 0.88
C GLN A 298 59.08 -35.63 1.70
N LEU A 299 58.01 -36.03 2.41
CA LEU A 299 57.28 -35.19 3.36
C LEU A 299 57.85 -35.26 4.79
N GLY A 300 58.92 -36.04 5.00
CA GLY A 300 59.59 -36.19 6.29
C GLY A 300 58.82 -37.01 7.32
N ILE A 301 57.89 -37.87 6.88
CA ILE A 301 57.03 -38.67 7.75
C ILE A 301 57.62 -40.09 7.83
N THR A 302 58.38 -40.38 8.90
CA THR A 302 58.81 -41.74 9.22
C THR A 302 57.76 -42.45 10.08
N GLU A 303 57.25 -43.59 9.62
CA GLU A 303 56.35 -44.43 10.39
C GLU A 303 57.00 -44.89 11.71
N PRO A 304 56.31 -44.77 12.86
CA PRO A 304 56.73 -45.44 14.07
C PRO A 304 56.39 -46.93 13.98
N GLN A 305 57.39 -47.79 14.20
CA GLN A 305 57.15 -49.22 14.41
C GLN A 305 56.28 -49.41 15.65
N HIS A 306 55.12 -50.05 15.50
CA HIS A 306 54.50 -50.81 16.58
C HIS A 306 53.78 -52.04 16.05
N GLN A 307 54.03 -53.13 16.78
CA GLN A 307 53.61 -54.50 16.53
C GLN A 307 52.09 -54.67 16.56
N MET A 308 51.60 -55.53 15.66
CA MET A 308 50.23 -56.04 15.66
C MET A 308 49.88 -56.73 16.97
N GLY A 309 48.79 -56.30 17.60
CA GLY A 309 47.97 -57.13 18.46
C GLY A 309 46.54 -57.12 17.90
N ASP A 310 46.02 -58.31 17.59
CA ASP A 310 44.67 -58.55 17.05
C ASP A 310 43.59 -57.84 17.88
N GLN A 311 43.06 -56.73 17.38
CA GLN A 311 41.75 -56.19 17.77
C GLN A 311 41.15 -55.49 16.53
N ALA A 312 39.91 -55.86 16.20
CA ALA A 312 39.21 -55.46 14.99
C ALA A 312 39.11 -53.92 14.83
N MET A 313 39.51 -53.41 13.66
CA MET A 313 39.26 -52.02 13.27
C MET A 313 37.75 -51.81 13.04
N PRO A 314 37.15 -50.71 13.51
CA PRO A 314 35.80 -50.36 13.09
C PRO A 314 35.75 -49.96 11.61
N ARG A 315 34.58 -50.28 11.06
CA ARG A 315 34.04 -50.14 9.70
C ARG A 315 34.45 -48.98 8.82
N ASP A 316 34.49 -47.77 9.35
CA ASP A 316 34.17 -46.60 8.53
C ASP A 316 34.35 -45.32 9.37
N LEU A 317 34.91 -44.28 8.74
CA LEU A 317 34.98 -42.93 9.30
C LEU A 317 34.28 -42.00 8.32
N ASP A 318 33.02 -41.65 8.60
CA ASP A 318 32.26 -40.73 7.77
C ASP A 318 32.57 -39.28 8.16
N LEU A 319 33.06 -38.49 7.18
CA LEU A 319 33.15 -37.04 7.29
C LEU A 319 31.86 -36.41 6.76
N VAL A 320 31.10 -35.76 7.65
CA VAL A 320 29.93 -34.94 7.26
C VAL A 320 30.28 -33.46 7.36
N LEU A 321 30.09 -32.71 6.27
CA LEU A 321 30.26 -31.25 6.24
C LEU A 321 28.88 -30.58 6.32
N SER A 322 28.64 -29.81 7.38
CA SER A 322 27.42 -29.01 7.58
C SER A 322 27.79 -27.55 7.86
N SER A 323 26.97 -26.61 7.40
CA SER A 323 27.13 -25.17 7.62
C SER A 323 26.33 -24.64 8.82
N ASP A 324 25.76 -25.52 9.65
CA ASP A 324 24.92 -25.15 10.79
C ASP A 324 25.65 -25.40 12.12
N THR A 325 25.65 -24.40 13.02
CA THR A 325 26.43 -24.40 14.28
C THR A 325 25.75 -25.13 15.45
N ALA A 326 24.66 -25.85 15.22
CA ALA A 326 24.07 -26.70 16.24
C ALA A 326 24.91 -27.96 16.48
N LEU A 327 25.13 -28.30 17.76
CA LEU A 327 25.85 -29.51 18.19
C LEU A 327 25.25 -30.76 17.53
N VAL A 328 26.02 -31.41 16.66
CA VAL A 328 25.64 -32.70 16.09
C VAL A 328 26.02 -33.79 17.08
N LEU A 329 25.00 -34.53 17.52
CA LEU A 329 25.14 -35.74 18.33
C LEU A 329 25.21 -36.94 17.40
N ASP A 330 26.00 -37.95 17.74
CA ASP A 330 25.93 -39.24 17.06
C ASP A 330 24.66 -40.01 17.45
N GLU A 331 24.45 -41.17 16.83
CA GLU A 331 23.30 -42.05 17.10
C GLU A 331 23.24 -42.58 18.55
N HIS A 332 24.26 -42.31 19.37
CA HIS A 332 24.37 -42.68 20.78
C HIS A 332 24.34 -41.46 21.74
N GLY A 333 24.14 -40.24 21.23
CA GLY A 333 23.96 -39.03 22.03
C GLY A 333 25.24 -38.39 22.57
N ILE A 334 26.41 -38.66 21.96
CA ILE A 334 27.69 -38.03 22.36
C ILE A 334 27.99 -36.81 21.47
N PRO A 335 28.39 -35.66 22.05
CA PRO A 335 28.73 -34.47 21.27
C PRO A 335 30.03 -34.67 20.48
N VAL A 336 29.95 -34.56 19.15
CA VAL A 336 31.12 -34.57 18.27
C VAL A 336 31.70 -33.16 18.19
N MET A 337 32.94 -32.99 18.64
CA MET A 337 33.60 -31.68 18.76
C MET A 337 33.86 -31.08 17.36
N MET A 338 33.03 -30.13 16.94
CA MET A 338 33.16 -29.44 15.65
C MET A 338 34.19 -28.30 15.77
N ARG A 339 35.31 -28.37 15.05
CA ARG A 339 36.29 -27.28 14.99
C ARG A 339 36.00 -26.42 13.75
N VAL A 340 35.43 -25.23 13.96
CA VAL A 340 35.24 -24.23 12.91
C VAL A 340 36.62 -23.69 12.50
N LEU A 341 37.00 -23.89 11.23
CA LEU A 341 38.09 -23.15 10.60
C LEU A 341 37.49 -21.88 9.98
N GLN A 342 37.66 -20.73 10.65
CA GLN A 342 37.39 -19.43 10.03
C GLN A 342 38.44 -19.17 8.92
N PRO A 343 38.07 -18.52 7.80
CA PRO A 343 39.00 -18.25 6.73
C PRO A 343 39.65 -16.87 6.96
N GLN A 344 40.89 -16.82 7.42
CA GLN A 344 41.85 -15.78 7.01
C GLN A 344 43.29 -16.23 7.27
N MET A 345 44.13 -15.95 6.27
CA MET A 345 45.57 -16.17 6.21
C MET A 345 46.33 -15.73 7.47
N SER A 346 47.21 -16.58 8.00
CA SER A 346 48.67 -16.33 7.99
C SER A 346 49.42 -17.52 8.61
N ILE A 347 50.51 -17.92 7.97
CA ILE A 347 51.38 -19.02 8.36
C ILE A 347 52.04 -18.72 9.71
N THR A 348 51.84 -19.56 10.72
CA THR A 348 52.76 -19.71 11.86
C THR A 348 52.68 -21.15 12.38
N ILE A 349 53.83 -21.83 12.33
CA ILE A 349 54.05 -23.21 12.77
C ILE A 349 53.71 -23.31 14.26
N MET A 350 52.65 -24.03 14.63
CA MET A 350 52.34 -24.35 16.02
C MET A 350 52.34 -25.86 16.23
N LYS A 351 53.43 -26.34 16.83
CA LYS A 351 53.70 -27.70 17.26
C LYS A 351 52.74 -28.05 18.40
N ILE A 352 51.70 -28.85 18.17
CA ILE A 352 50.77 -29.30 19.22
C ILE A 352 51.06 -30.77 19.55
N MET A 353 51.69 -30.97 20.71
CA MET A 353 51.84 -32.25 21.40
C MET A 353 50.46 -32.80 21.81
N ILE A 354 50.08 -33.98 21.32
CA ILE A 354 48.95 -34.74 21.85
C ILE A 354 49.42 -35.45 23.13
N ARG A 355 48.90 -35.05 24.29
CA ARG A 355 48.96 -35.87 25.51
C ARG A 355 47.75 -36.80 25.53
N LEU A 356 48.00 -38.10 25.40
CA LEU A 356 47.01 -39.16 25.60
C LEU A 356 46.82 -39.37 27.11
N SER A 357 45.64 -39.04 27.64
CA SER A 357 45.22 -39.46 28.99
C SER A 357 44.29 -40.65 28.87
N ILE A 358 44.80 -41.82 29.19
CA ILE A 358 44.06 -43.08 29.30
C ILE A 358 43.36 -43.07 30.66
N TYR A 359 42.03 -43.00 30.69
CA TYR A 359 41.25 -43.36 31.87
C TYR A 359 41.10 -44.88 31.88
N MET A 360 41.73 -45.55 32.84
CA MET A 360 41.29 -46.88 33.28
C MET A 360 40.02 -46.70 34.13
N SER A 361 39.19 -47.74 34.11
CA SER A 361 37.90 -47.91 34.78
C SER A 361 37.76 -47.27 36.16
#